data_AF-A0AAX2CGC3-F1
#
_entry.id   AF-A0AAX2CGC3-F1
#
_cell.length_a   1.000
_cell.length_b   1.000
_cell.length_c   1.000
_cell.angle_alpha   90.00
_cell.angle_beta   90.00
_cell.angle_gamma   90.00
#
_symmetry.space_group_name_H-M   'P 1'
#
loop_
_entity.id
_entity.type
_entity.pdbx_description
1 polymer ?
#
loop_
_entity_poly.entity_id
_entity_poly.type
_entity_poly.pdbx_seq_one_letter_code
_entity_poly.pdbx_strand_id
1 'polypeptide(L)'
;MKKLFILYILFSILTGCSTQHPPIEKQQFDVSDKGSKPIENVNYRTSQTDSSQPSAPSIKHKIILDVPLIPQKPELKYGCEVTSLAMVLQYAGLKVNKIQLANSVKKDPTPILIGKNGDIIQWGDPQKGFVGDITGKRKGYAVYARPLQELMEHYLPNRTVNLTGKTFDDVLAQIKIGRPVVVWTTGDYKLPDRWESWKHGNKQIKTPLDLHAVVLIGFEDGYVYIHDPLTAKKAHKVNKKTFIQSWEALGKQALSYR
;
A
#
# COMPACT_ATOMS: atom_id res chain seq x y z
N MET A 1 41.72 30.98 43.05
CA MET A 1 42.96 30.59 42.33
C MET A 1 42.57 30.26 40.89
N LYS A 2 43.14 31.02 39.95
CA LYS A 2 42.86 31.02 38.49
C LYS A 2 43.73 29.99 37.77
N LYS A 3 43.16 29.22 36.82
CA LYS A 3 43.76 28.70 35.54
C LYS A 3 42.54 28.24 34.70
N LEU A 4 42.10 28.78 33.55
CA LEU A 4 42.66 29.41 32.33
C LEU A 4 43.61 28.52 31.53
N PHE A 5 43.10 27.85 30.47
CA PHE A 5 43.82 27.42 29.25
C PHE A 5 42.76 27.27 28.12
N ILE A 6 42.63 28.25 27.23
CA ILE A 6 43.30 28.49 25.93
C ILE A 6 42.63 27.75 24.75
N LEU A 7 42.15 28.61 23.85
CA LEU A 7 41.48 28.45 22.57
C LEU A 7 42.47 28.02 21.46
N TYR A 8 42.04 27.14 20.55
CA TYR A 8 42.64 27.04 19.21
C TYR A 8 41.55 27.12 18.15
N ILE A 9 41.52 28.27 17.48
CA ILE A 9 40.86 28.50 16.19
C ILE A 9 41.92 28.18 15.13
N LEU A 10 41.60 27.28 14.20
CA LEU A 10 42.34 27.16 12.94
C LEU A 10 41.43 27.63 11.80
N PHE A 11 41.83 28.77 11.25
CA PHE A 11 41.26 29.44 10.09
C PHE A 11 42.22 29.15 8.93
N SER A 12 41.74 28.48 7.88
CA SER A 12 42.47 28.34 6.62
C SER A 12 41.60 28.90 5.50
N ILE A 13 42.16 29.88 4.79
CA ILE A 13 41.55 30.74 3.78
C ILE A 13 42.06 30.35 2.39
N LEU A 14 41.17 30.46 1.38
CA LEU A 14 41.35 30.58 -0.09
C LEU A 14 41.96 29.36 -0.81
N THR A 15 41.47 28.90 -1.97
CA THR A 15 41.08 29.56 -3.24
C THR A 15 40.01 28.68 -3.93
N GLY A 16 38.94 29.16 -4.56
CA GLY A 16 38.94 30.02 -5.77
C GLY A 16 39.01 29.17 -7.05
N CYS A 17 37.87 28.80 -7.64
CA CYS A 17 37.74 28.60 -9.09
C CYS A 17 36.29 28.76 -9.53
N SER A 18 36.09 29.76 -10.38
CA SER A 18 34.86 30.18 -11.02
C SER A 18 34.73 29.46 -12.36
N THR A 19 33.57 28.90 -12.67
CA THR A 19 33.15 28.68 -14.05
C THR A 19 31.70 29.12 -14.22
N GLN A 20 31.56 30.14 -15.07
CA GLN A 20 30.31 30.70 -15.53
C GLN A 20 29.62 29.72 -16.49
N HIS A 21 28.32 29.50 -16.33
CA HIS A 21 27.48 28.93 -17.39
C HIS A 21 26.66 30.07 -18.00
N PRO A 22 26.83 30.40 -19.30
CA PRO A 22 25.92 31.30 -19.99
C PRO A 22 24.63 30.58 -20.40
N PRO A 23 23.54 31.33 -20.69
CA PRO A 23 22.22 30.77 -20.96
C PRO A 23 22.10 30.25 -22.39
N ILE A 24 21.36 29.15 -22.57
CA ILE A 24 21.02 28.63 -23.90
C ILE A 24 19.89 29.47 -24.48
N GLU A 25 20.22 30.18 -25.56
CA GLU A 25 19.35 31.02 -26.38
C GLU A 25 18.47 30.17 -27.32
N LYS A 26 17.21 30.58 -27.46
CA LYS A 26 16.21 29.98 -28.36
C LYS A 26 16.55 30.39 -29.79
N GLN A 27 16.73 29.42 -30.70
CA GLN A 27 16.76 29.72 -32.13
C GLN A 27 15.40 29.51 -32.78
N GLN A 28 14.92 30.62 -33.31
CA GLN A 28 13.78 30.82 -34.19
C GLN A 28 14.20 30.48 -35.63
N PHE A 29 13.40 29.70 -36.35
CA PHE A 29 13.60 29.44 -37.77
C PHE A 29 12.53 30.20 -38.55
N ASP A 30 12.96 31.23 -39.28
CA ASP A 30 12.14 32.03 -40.19
C ASP A 30 12.28 31.52 -41.63
N VAL A 31 11.18 31.65 -42.36
CA VAL A 31 10.92 31.16 -43.72
C VAL A 31 11.31 32.23 -44.74
N SER A 32 11.85 31.83 -45.91
CA SER A 32 11.47 32.38 -47.23
C SER A 32 12.32 31.79 -48.37
N ASP A 33 11.68 31.22 -49.41
CA ASP A 33 12.02 31.55 -50.80
C ASP A 33 10.83 31.31 -51.76
N LYS A 34 10.81 32.10 -52.83
CA LYS A 34 9.69 32.47 -53.73
C LYS A 34 9.70 31.71 -55.08
N GLY A 35 8.51 31.70 -55.72
CA GLY A 35 8.29 31.56 -57.19
C GLY A 35 7.52 30.29 -57.56
N SER A 36 6.44 30.24 -58.36
CA SER A 36 5.93 31.09 -59.46
C SER A 36 4.45 30.75 -59.78
N LYS A 37 3.74 31.64 -60.50
CA LYS A 37 2.30 31.71 -60.90
C LYS A 37 1.90 30.79 -62.12
N PRO A 38 0.66 30.83 -62.71
CA PRO A 38 -0.73 30.75 -62.18
C PRO A 38 -1.77 29.91 -63.05
N ILE A 39 -3.01 29.77 -62.53
CA ILE A 39 -4.35 29.48 -63.16
C ILE A 39 -4.67 28.08 -63.71
N GLU A 40 -5.65 27.37 -63.10
CA GLU A 40 -6.92 26.95 -63.77
C GLU A 40 -7.95 26.34 -62.80
N ASN A 41 -9.23 26.65 -63.08
CA ASN A 41 -10.40 26.23 -62.32
C ASN A 41 -10.84 24.81 -62.74
N VAL A 42 -11.02 23.91 -61.78
CA VAL A 42 -11.94 22.77 -61.93
C VAL A 42 -12.77 22.64 -60.66
N ASN A 43 -14.09 22.65 -60.84
CA ASN A 43 -15.09 22.61 -59.80
C ASN A 43 -15.80 21.25 -59.90
N TYR A 44 -15.74 20.37 -58.89
CA TYR A 44 -16.78 19.35 -58.64
C TYR A 44 -16.77 18.87 -57.19
N ARG A 45 -17.77 19.39 -56.45
CA ARG A 45 -18.68 18.78 -55.47
C ARG A 45 -18.24 17.54 -54.63
N THR A 46 -18.39 17.74 -53.31
CA THR A 46 -18.79 16.79 -52.25
C THR A 46 -17.92 15.59 -51.91
N SER A 47 -17.44 15.56 -50.67
CA SER A 47 -17.93 14.59 -49.67
C SER A 47 -17.61 15.09 -48.27
N GLN A 48 -18.65 15.20 -47.44
CA GLN A 48 -18.49 15.27 -45.99
C GLN A 48 -17.92 13.94 -45.52
N THR A 49 -16.89 13.97 -44.68
CA THR A 49 -16.52 12.87 -43.81
C THR A 49 -16.48 13.39 -42.38
N ASP A 50 -17.61 13.17 -41.73
CA ASP A 50 -17.81 13.10 -40.30
C ASP A 50 -16.71 12.22 -39.66
N SER A 51 -15.88 12.79 -38.80
CA SER A 51 -14.84 12.06 -38.08
C SER A 51 -15.38 11.60 -36.72
N SER A 52 -16.42 10.77 -36.74
CA SER A 52 -16.81 9.97 -35.58
C SER A 52 -16.10 8.62 -35.65
N GLN A 53 -14.87 8.55 -35.15
CA GLN A 53 -14.18 7.27 -35.00
C GLN A 53 -14.62 6.62 -33.68
N PRO A 54 -15.30 5.46 -33.69
CA PRO A 54 -15.65 4.77 -32.45
C PRO A 54 -14.36 4.28 -31.78
N SER A 55 -14.10 4.73 -30.55
CA SER A 55 -13.09 4.10 -29.70
C SER A 55 -13.44 2.61 -29.57
N ALA A 56 -12.52 1.73 -29.95
CA ALA A 56 -12.66 0.29 -29.77
C ALA A 56 -13.12 -0.01 -28.32
N PRO A 57 -14.05 -0.96 -28.12
CA PRO A 57 -14.55 -1.27 -26.78
C PRO A 57 -13.38 -1.74 -25.93
N SER A 58 -13.06 -0.98 -24.87
CA SER A 58 -12.14 -1.43 -23.83
C SER A 58 -12.65 -2.75 -23.29
N ILE A 59 -11.95 -3.85 -23.54
CA ILE A 59 -12.29 -5.14 -22.96
C ILE A 59 -12.22 -4.98 -21.45
N LYS A 60 -13.39 -4.93 -20.80
CA LYS A 60 -13.51 -4.82 -19.34
C LYS A 60 -12.97 -6.11 -18.73
N HIS A 61 -11.71 -6.10 -18.30
CA HIS A 61 -11.12 -7.24 -17.63
C HIS A 61 -11.60 -7.28 -16.18
N LYS A 62 -12.64 -8.08 -15.93
CA LYS A 62 -13.13 -8.41 -14.59
C LYS A 62 -12.60 -9.77 -14.16
N ILE A 63 -11.90 -9.80 -13.03
CA ILE A 63 -11.43 -11.03 -12.39
C ILE A 63 -11.92 -11.01 -10.95
N ILE A 64 -12.55 -12.09 -10.49
CA ILE A 64 -12.90 -12.31 -9.08
C ILE A 64 -12.63 -13.79 -8.76
N LEU A 65 -11.77 -14.03 -7.78
CA LEU A 65 -11.43 -15.36 -7.29
C LEU A 65 -12.47 -15.84 -6.26
N ASP A 66 -12.83 -17.11 -6.28
CA ASP A 66 -13.75 -17.70 -5.29
C ASP A 66 -13.01 -18.09 -4.00
N VAL A 67 -12.50 -17.08 -3.31
CA VAL A 67 -11.87 -17.23 -2.00
C VAL A 67 -12.97 -17.47 -0.94
N PRO A 68 -12.78 -18.35 0.06
CA PRO A 68 -13.72 -18.45 1.17
C PRO A 68 -13.76 -17.13 1.96
N LEU A 69 -14.94 -16.73 2.43
CA LEU A 69 -15.07 -15.64 3.41
C LEU A 69 -15.01 -16.23 4.81
N ILE A 70 -14.17 -15.66 5.66
CA ILE A 70 -14.12 -15.99 7.09
C ILE A 70 -14.30 -14.68 7.88
N PRO A 71 -15.36 -14.54 8.69
CA PRO A 71 -15.48 -13.39 9.60
C PRO A 71 -14.52 -13.55 10.78
N GLN A 72 -13.92 -12.45 11.27
CA GLN A 72 -13.03 -12.49 12.44
C GLN A 72 -13.80 -12.60 13.77
N LYS A 73 -14.99 -12.00 13.81
CA LYS A 73 -15.88 -11.99 14.98
C LYS A 73 -16.65 -13.32 15.10
N PRO A 74 -17.11 -13.66 16.32
CA PRO A 74 -16.94 -12.93 17.59
C PRO A 74 -15.57 -13.10 18.28
N GLU A 75 -14.75 -14.06 17.87
CA GLU A 75 -13.61 -14.56 18.65
C GLU A 75 -12.40 -13.62 18.62
N LEU A 76 -12.18 -12.90 17.51
CA LEU A 76 -10.97 -12.10 17.29
C LEU A 76 -11.34 -10.65 16.93
N LYS A 77 -11.62 -9.82 17.95
CA LYS A 77 -11.95 -8.40 17.75
C LYS A 77 -10.89 -7.66 16.91
N TYR A 78 -9.61 -7.99 17.07
CA TYR A 78 -8.49 -7.39 16.36
C TYR A 78 -7.76 -8.41 15.46
N GLY A 79 -8.46 -9.44 14.96
CA GLY A 79 -7.86 -10.53 14.19
C GLY A 79 -7.93 -10.37 12.68
N CYS A 80 -7.98 -9.16 12.13
CA CYS A 80 -8.20 -8.96 10.70
C CYS A 80 -7.08 -9.59 9.84
N GLU A 81 -5.83 -9.54 10.28
CA GLU A 81 -4.65 -10.05 9.58
C GLU A 81 -4.62 -11.56 9.55
N VAL A 82 -4.77 -12.20 10.71
CA VAL A 82 -4.76 -13.68 10.81
C VAL A 82 -6.00 -14.29 10.17
N THR A 83 -7.13 -13.60 10.19
CA THR A 83 -8.36 -14.05 9.51
C THR A 83 -8.21 -13.91 7.99
N SER A 84 -7.62 -12.82 7.52
CA SER A 84 -7.28 -12.64 6.10
C SER A 84 -6.27 -13.68 5.61
N LEU A 85 -5.25 -13.97 6.42
CA LEU A 85 -4.29 -15.05 6.13
C LEU A 85 -4.99 -16.41 6.08
N ALA A 86 -5.94 -16.70 6.99
CA ALA A 86 -6.71 -17.95 6.96
C ALA A 86 -7.45 -18.12 5.62
N MET A 87 -8.08 -17.05 5.11
CA MET A 87 -8.77 -17.09 3.81
C MET A 87 -7.81 -17.40 2.66
N VAL A 88 -6.64 -16.76 2.64
CA VAL A 88 -5.60 -17.01 1.61
C VAL A 88 -5.04 -18.43 1.71
N LEU A 89 -4.74 -18.92 2.92
CA LEU A 89 -4.22 -20.27 3.13
C LEU A 89 -5.25 -21.36 2.78
N GLN A 90 -6.54 -21.15 3.12
CA GLN A 90 -7.60 -22.07 2.71
C GLN A 90 -7.77 -22.12 1.20
N TYR A 91 -7.69 -20.97 0.53
CA TYR A 91 -7.71 -20.93 -0.94
C TYR A 91 -6.46 -21.58 -1.57
N ALA A 92 -5.32 -21.58 -0.87
CA ALA A 92 -4.13 -22.33 -1.25
C ALA A 92 -4.24 -23.86 -1.00
N GLY A 93 -5.38 -24.34 -0.48
CA GLY A 93 -5.66 -25.76 -0.24
C GLY A 93 -5.34 -26.25 1.17
N LEU A 94 -4.98 -25.37 2.10
CA LEU A 94 -4.64 -25.77 3.47
C LEU A 94 -5.85 -25.77 4.40
N LYS A 95 -5.91 -26.78 5.28
CA LYS A 95 -6.90 -26.88 6.34
C LYS A 95 -6.42 -26.15 7.60
N VAL A 96 -6.61 -24.83 7.62
CA VAL A 96 -6.25 -23.96 8.76
C VAL A 96 -7.42 -23.07 9.16
N ASN A 97 -7.49 -22.66 10.42
CA ASN A 97 -8.49 -21.70 10.89
C ASN A 97 -7.87 -20.49 11.59
N LYS A 98 -8.66 -19.41 11.68
CA LYS A 98 -8.23 -18.13 12.26
C LYS A 98 -7.74 -18.23 13.71
N ILE A 99 -8.28 -19.17 14.51
CA ILE A 99 -7.88 -19.35 15.92
C ILE A 99 -6.49 -19.98 16.02
N GLN A 100 -6.21 -20.98 15.18
CA GLN A 100 -4.87 -21.57 15.08
C GLN A 100 -3.84 -20.48 14.73
N LEU A 101 -4.12 -19.68 13.70
CA LEU A 101 -3.23 -18.60 13.29
C LEU A 101 -3.08 -17.50 14.35
N ALA A 102 -4.16 -17.13 15.04
CA ALA A 102 -4.12 -16.19 16.16
C ALA A 102 -3.26 -16.68 17.35
N ASN A 103 -3.21 -17.99 17.57
CA ASN A 103 -2.36 -18.59 18.59
C ASN A 103 -0.90 -18.71 18.16
N SER A 104 -0.65 -18.92 16.86
CA SER A 104 0.69 -19.12 16.30
C SER A 104 1.38 -17.83 15.87
N VAL A 105 0.66 -16.74 15.61
CA VAL A 105 1.28 -15.46 15.24
C VAL A 105 2.18 -14.95 16.36
N LYS A 106 3.39 -14.54 15.99
CA LYS A 106 4.34 -13.92 16.92
C LYS A 106 3.73 -12.69 17.56
N LYS A 107 3.99 -12.47 18.85
CA LYS A 107 3.45 -11.35 19.64
C LYS A 107 4.59 -10.46 20.14
N ASP A 108 4.33 -9.16 20.22
CA ASP A 108 5.18 -8.24 20.98
C ASP A 108 4.58 -8.09 22.39
N PRO A 109 5.30 -8.53 23.45
CA PRO A 109 4.76 -8.53 24.80
C PRO A 109 4.80 -7.17 25.50
N THR A 110 5.35 -6.13 24.86
CA THR A 110 5.51 -4.80 25.47
C THR A 110 4.14 -4.26 25.91
N PRO A 111 3.94 -3.97 27.20
CA PRO A 111 2.66 -3.50 27.71
C PRO A 111 2.33 -2.11 27.19
N ILE A 112 1.03 -1.81 27.12
CA ILE A 112 0.56 -0.47 26.81
C ILE A 112 0.74 0.45 28.02
N LEU A 113 1.34 1.61 27.81
CA LEU A 113 1.41 2.70 28.79
C LEU A 113 0.60 3.88 28.26
N ILE A 114 -0.37 4.32 29.06
CA ILE A 114 -1.24 5.45 28.74
C ILE A 114 -0.84 6.64 29.61
N GLY A 115 -0.68 7.81 28.97
CA GLY A 115 -0.40 9.07 29.65
C GLY A 115 -1.62 9.63 30.37
N LYS A 116 -1.38 10.67 31.19
CA LYS A 116 -2.44 11.37 31.93
C LYS A 116 -3.54 11.93 31.03
N ASN A 117 -3.19 12.28 29.79
CA ASN A 117 -4.11 12.88 28.81
C ASN A 117 -4.83 11.81 27.96
N GLY A 118 -4.58 10.52 28.17
CA GLY A 118 -5.15 9.43 27.39
C GLY A 118 -4.29 8.93 26.22
N ASP A 119 -3.20 9.64 25.89
CA ASP A 119 -2.29 9.28 24.80
C ASP A 119 -1.53 7.97 25.06
N ILE A 120 -1.25 7.21 24.01
CA ILE A 120 -0.40 6.01 24.10
C ILE A 120 1.07 6.44 24.12
N ILE A 121 1.72 6.35 25.28
CA ILE A 121 3.13 6.75 25.44
C ILE A 121 4.05 5.62 24.97
N GLN A 122 3.71 4.38 25.31
CA GLN A 122 4.51 3.19 24.97
C GLN A 122 3.61 2.01 24.65
N TRP A 123 4.01 1.19 23.68
CA TRP A 123 3.38 -0.09 23.38
C TRP A 123 4.30 -0.99 22.54
N GLY A 124 3.80 -2.13 22.08
CA GLY A 124 4.54 -3.06 21.21
C GLY A 124 4.79 -2.50 19.81
N ASP A 125 5.72 -3.13 19.10
CA ASP A 125 6.01 -2.83 17.70
C ASP A 125 5.33 -3.84 16.78
N PRO A 126 4.36 -3.43 15.93
CA PRO A 126 3.66 -4.35 15.04
C PRO A 126 4.59 -4.97 13.99
N GLN A 127 5.76 -4.37 13.74
CA GLN A 127 6.82 -4.95 12.91
C GLN A 127 7.50 -6.16 13.59
N LYS A 128 7.42 -6.29 14.92
CA LYS A 128 8.03 -7.38 15.72
C LYS A 128 7.06 -8.52 16.04
N GLY A 129 5.77 -8.23 16.18
CA GLY A 129 4.72 -9.20 16.43
C GLY A 129 3.38 -8.50 16.64
N PHE A 130 2.31 -9.28 16.81
CA PHE A 130 1.01 -8.75 17.17
C PHE A 130 1.07 -7.96 18.48
N VAL A 131 0.53 -6.74 18.46
CA VAL A 131 0.57 -5.80 19.57
C VAL A 131 -0.73 -5.88 20.39
N GLY A 132 -0.60 -6.22 21.68
CA GLY A 132 -1.72 -6.33 22.61
C GLY A 132 -2.52 -7.63 22.47
N ASP A 133 -3.82 -7.56 22.73
CA ASP A 133 -4.70 -8.73 22.77
C ASP A 133 -5.60 -8.85 21.53
N ILE A 134 -5.33 -9.86 20.70
CA ILE A 134 -6.05 -10.13 19.45
C ILE A 134 -7.53 -10.46 19.66
N THR A 135 -7.88 -11.02 20.82
CA THR A 135 -9.26 -11.43 21.14
C THR A 135 -10.16 -10.23 21.43
N GLY A 136 -9.57 -9.12 21.89
CA GLY A 136 -10.28 -7.92 22.32
C GLY A 136 -10.79 -7.93 23.74
N LYS A 137 -10.41 -8.92 24.57
CA LYS A 137 -10.66 -8.88 26.03
C LYS A 137 -9.88 -7.74 26.69
N ARG A 138 -8.72 -7.39 26.13
CA ARG A 138 -7.93 -6.20 26.47
C ARG A 138 -7.67 -5.35 25.21
N LYS A 139 -7.00 -4.21 25.38
CA LYS A 139 -6.53 -3.40 24.26
C LYS A 139 -5.61 -4.23 23.36
N GLY A 140 -5.89 -4.21 22.07
CA GLY A 140 -5.14 -4.85 21.00
C GLY A 140 -5.05 -3.88 19.83
N TYR A 141 -4.05 -4.10 18.99
CA TYR A 141 -3.83 -3.27 17.82
C TYR A 141 -3.77 -4.12 16.56
N ALA A 142 -2.57 -4.54 16.16
CA ALA A 142 -2.33 -5.12 14.85
C ALA A 142 -1.02 -5.90 14.82
N VAL A 143 -0.79 -6.59 13.71
CA VAL A 143 0.51 -7.14 13.29
C VAL A 143 0.82 -6.70 11.86
N TYR A 144 2.07 -6.35 11.58
CA TYR A 144 2.48 -5.95 10.23
C TYR A 144 2.87 -7.16 9.36
N ALA A 145 3.19 -6.88 8.10
CA ALA A 145 3.49 -7.89 7.09
C ALA A 145 4.63 -8.83 7.50
N ARG A 146 5.68 -8.37 8.19
CA ARG A 146 6.84 -9.22 8.49
C ARG A 146 6.49 -10.41 9.41
N PRO A 147 5.94 -10.23 10.62
CA PRO A 147 5.57 -11.39 11.44
C PRO A 147 4.45 -12.24 10.82
N LEU A 148 3.57 -11.65 10.01
CA LEU A 148 2.56 -12.41 9.29
C LEU A 148 3.16 -13.24 8.14
N GLN A 149 4.19 -12.74 7.47
CA GLN A 149 4.99 -13.47 6.49
C GLN A 149 5.72 -14.64 7.14
N GLU A 150 6.37 -14.43 8.29
CA GLU A 150 7.03 -15.49 9.07
C GLU A 150 6.03 -16.62 9.38
N LEU A 151 4.80 -16.27 9.80
CA LEU A 151 3.74 -17.25 10.02
C LEU A 151 3.31 -17.94 8.72
N MET A 152 3.09 -17.19 7.63
CA MET A 152 2.68 -17.74 6.34
C MET A 152 3.70 -18.74 5.78
N GLU A 153 4.99 -18.46 5.96
CA GLU A 153 6.10 -19.32 5.51
C GLU A 153 6.10 -20.69 6.19
N HIS A 154 5.64 -20.79 7.44
CA HIS A 154 5.50 -22.08 8.13
C HIS A 154 4.45 -22.98 7.47
N TYR A 155 3.42 -22.39 6.85
CA TYR A 155 2.35 -23.11 6.17
C TYR A 155 2.62 -23.31 4.68
N LEU A 156 3.34 -22.39 4.05
CA LEU A 156 3.64 -22.38 2.62
C LEU A 156 5.16 -22.21 2.41
N PRO A 157 6.00 -23.17 2.83
CA PRO A 157 7.44 -23.05 2.74
C PRO A 157 7.90 -22.89 1.29
N ASN A 158 8.78 -21.94 1.06
CA ASN A 158 9.30 -21.49 -0.24
C ASN A 158 8.24 -20.95 -1.22
N ARG A 159 6.99 -20.83 -0.77
CA ARG A 159 5.84 -20.40 -1.60
C ARG A 159 5.29 -19.05 -1.17
N THR A 160 5.64 -18.51 -0.02
CA THR A 160 5.22 -17.16 0.37
C THR A 160 5.80 -16.11 -0.57
N VAL A 161 4.99 -15.13 -0.93
CA VAL A 161 5.38 -13.98 -1.75
C VAL A 161 5.09 -12.70 -0.97
N ASN A 162 6.15 -11.99 -0.60
CA ASN A 162 6.04 -10.68 0.02
C ASN A 162 6.04 -9.58 -1.06
N LEU A 163 4.91 -8.87 -1.16
CA LEU A 163 4.71 -7.76 -2.09
C LEU A 163 4.83 -6.39 -1.40
N THR A 164 5.27 -6.36 -0.15
CA THR A 164 5.44 -5.11 0.61
C THR A 164 6.40 -4.18 -0.12
N GLY A 165 5.95 -2.95 -0.38
CA GLY A 165 6.72 -1.94 -1.11
C GLY A 165 6.72 -2.08 -2.64
N LYS A 166 6.06 -3.10 -3.20
CA LYS A 166 5.88 -3.25 -4.65
C LYS A 166 4.82 -2.28 -5.20
N THR A 167 4.64 -2.26 -6.51
CA THR A 167 3.57 -1.47 -7.14
C THR A 167 2.21 -2.15 -6.96
N PHE A 168 1.12 -1.41 -7.08
CA PHE A 168 -0.20 -2.04 -7.04
C PHE A 168 -0.45 -2.94 -8.26
N ASP A 169 0.23 -2.71 -9.37
CA ASP A 169 0.15 -3.60 -10.54
C ASP A 169 0.81 -4.95 -10.28
N ASP A 170 1.89 -5.00 -9.49
CA ASP A 170 2.47 -6.26 -8.99
C ASP A 170 1.48 -7.01 -8.09
N VAL A 171 0.72 -6.29 -7.26
CA VAL A 171 -0.37 -6.85 -6.46
C VAL A 171 -1.47 -7.41 -7.35
N LEU A 172 -1.88 -6.70 -8.39
CA LEU A 172 -2.87 -7.19 -9.35
C LEU A 172 -2.36 -8.34 -10.22
N ALA A 173 -1.06 -8.44 -10.46
CA ALA A 173 -0.47 -9.56 -11.18
C ALA A 173 -0.70 -10.89 -10.44
N GLN A 174 -0.68 -10.90 -9.11
CA GLN A 174 -1.07 -12.08 -8.31
C GLN A 174 -2.52 -12.50 -8.58
N ILE A 175 -3.44 -11.54 -8.61
CA ILE A 175 -4.85 -11.80 -8.90
C ILE A 175 -5.01 -12.41 -10.30
N LYS A 176 -4.28 -11.89 -11.30
CA LYS A 176 -4.30 -12.41 -12.68
C LYS A 176 -3.83 -13.86 -12.79
N ILE A 177 -2.92 -14.30 -11.92
CA ILE A 177 -2.45 -15.70 -11.86
C ILE A 177 -3.23 -16.54 -10.84
N GLY A 178 -4.39 -16.06 -10.38
CA GLY A 178 -5.26 -16.82 -9.49
C GLY A 178 -4.78 -16.91 -8.05
N ARG A 179 -4.06 -15.89 -7.55
CA ARG A 179 -3.51 -15.83 -6.19
C ARG A 179 -4.08 -14.61 -5.44
N PRO A 180 -4.93 -14.80 -4.40
CA PRO A 180 -5.43 -13.69 -3.60
C PRO A 180 -4.35 -13.11 -2.69
N VAL A 181 -4.52 -11.84 -2.30
CA VAL A 181 -3.49 -11.08 -1.59
C VAL A 181 -4.05 -10.52 -0.28
N VAL A 182 -3.38 -10.74 0.85
CA VAL A 182 -3.65 -10.01 2.10
C VAL A 182 -3.09 -8.59 1.95
N VAL A 183 -3.91 -7.57 2.19
CA VAL A 183 -3.56 -6.15 2.02
C VAL A 183 -3.96 -5.36 3.26
N TRP A 184 -3.07 -4.47 3.71
CA TRP A 184 -3.36 -3.53 4.80
C TRP A 184 -3.96 -2.24 4.25
N THR A 185 -4.99 -1.74 4.91
CA THR A 185 -5.80 -0.56 4.57
C THR A 185 -6.44 0.00 5.84
N THR A 186 -7.30 1.02 5.79
CA THR A 186 -8.09 1.46 6.95
C THR A 186 -9.43 0.75 7.02
N GLY A 187 -10.13 0.84 8.16
CA GLY A 187 -11.45 0.22 8.35
C GLY A 187 -12.52 0.64 7.33
N ASP A 188 -12.39 1.83 6.73
CA ASP A 188 -13.26 2.35 5.67
C ASP A 188 -12.60 2.38 4.28
N TYR A 189 -11.38 1.86 4.19
CA TYR A 189 -10.52 1.74 3.01
C TYR A 189 -10.09 3.08 2.37
N LYS A 190 -10.17 4.17 3.13
CA LYS A 190 -9.77 5.53 2.70
C LYS A 190 -8.43 5.93 3.32
N LEU A 191 -8.00 7.15 3.01
CA LEU A 191 -6.84 7.73 3.68
C LEU A 191 -7.12 7.88 5.19
N PRO A 192 -6.16 7.52 6.06
CA PRO A 192 -6.33 7.68 7.49
C PRO A 192 -6.40 9.15 7.87
N ASP A 193 -7.39 9.49 8.72
CA ASP A 193 -7.60 10.85 9.23
C ASP A 193 -7.10 11.04 10.67
N ARG A 194 -6.85 9.93 11.39
CA ARG A 194 -6.45 9.93 12.80
C ARG A 194 -5.23 9.06 13.02
N TRP A 195 -4.10 9.73 13.20
CA TRP A 195 -2.81 9.09 13.43
C TRP A 195 -2.50 9.05 14.93
N GLU A 196 -1.99 7.91 15.39
CA GLU A 196 -1.42 7.77 16.72
C GLU A 196 0.08 7.56 16.65
N SER A 197 0.74 7.79 17.79
CA SER A 197 2.18 7.66 17.88
C SER A 197 2.61 7.24 19.29
N TRP A 198 3.40 6.18 19.40
CA TRP A 198 3.96 5.70 20.68
C TRP A 198 5.41 5.25 20.55
N LYS A 199 6.13 5.20 21.68
CA LYS A 199 7.50 4.70 21.72
C LYS A 199 7.55 3.18 21.90
N HIS A 200 8.51 2.55 21.26
CA HIS A 200 8.95 1.19 21.54
C HIS A 200 10.47 1.18 21.64
N GLY A 201 10.99 1.24 22.88
CA GLY A 201 12.39 1.59 23.12
C GLY A 201 12.71 2.96 22.51
N ASN A 202 13.74 3.02 21.66
CA ASN A 202 14.15 4.27 20.99
C ASN A 202 13.36 4.56 19.71
N LYS A 203 12.53 3.62 19.22
CA LYS A 203 11.76 3.78 17.99
C LYS A 203 10.46 4.54 18.26
N GLN A 204 10.14 5.52 17.43
CA GLN A 204 8.81 6.10 17.35
C GLN A 204 7.98 5.31 16.33
N ILE A 205 6.86 4.74 16.76
CA ILE A 205 5.87 4.12 15.88
C ILE A 205 4.81 5.18 15.62
N LYS A 206 4.46 5.38 14.35
CA LYS A 206 3.38 6.28 13.91
C LYS A 206 2.48 5.52 12.94
N THR A 207 1.20 5.41 13.28
CA THR A 207 0.24 4.55 12.57
C THR A 207 -1.19 4.89 12.99
N PRO A 208 -2.20 4.74 12.13
CA PRO A 208 -3.58 5.01 12.51
C PRO A 208 -4.19 3.82 13.27
N LEU A 209 -5.01 4.07 14.29
CA LEU A 209 -5.62 2.98 15.09
C LEU A 209 -6.72 2.22 14.35
N ASP A 210 -7.24 2.77 13.26
CA ASP A 210 -8.22 2.12 12.40
C ASP A 210 -7.57 1.30 11.28
N LEU A 211 -6.27 0.98 11.41
CA LEU A 211 -5.59 -0.01 10.56
C LEU A 211 -6.42 -1.30 10.50
N HIS A 212 -6.54 -1.81 9.28
CA HIS A 212 -7.30 -2.99 8.94
C HIS A 212 -6.53 -3.85 7.93
N ALA A 213 -6.90 -5.12 7.84
CA ALA A 213 -6.40 -6.02 6.82
C ALA A 213 -7.55 -6.80 6.17
N VAL A 214 -7.49 -6.87 4.85
CA VAL A 214 -8.51 -7.49 3.98
C VAL A 214 -7.84 -8.41 2.98
N VAL A 215 -8.63 -9.23 2.28
CA VAL A 215 -8.12 -10.04 1.17
C VAL A 215 -8.58 -9.44 -0.15
N LEU A 216 -7.65 -9.01 -0.98
CA LEU A 216 -7.90 -8.66 -2.36
C LEU A 216 -8.12 -9.94 -3.17
N ILE A 217 -9.27 -10.04 -3.82
CA ILE A 217 -9.68 -11.24 -4.58
C ILE A 217 -9.99 -10.94 -6.04
N GLY A 218 -9.97 -9.68 -6.45
CA GLY A 218 -10.44 -9.32 -7.77
C GLY A 218 -10.31 -7.85 -8.09
N PHE A 219 -10.53 -7.53 -9.37
CA PHE A 219 -10.62 -6.18 -9.87
C PHE A 219 -11.47 -6.12 -11.14
N GLU A 220 -11.96 -4.92 -11.44
CA GLU A 220 -12.48 -4.51 -12.74
C GLU A 220 -12.10 -3.03 -12.96
N ASP A 221 -12.50 -2.43 -14.09
CA ASP A 221 -12.16 -1.05 -14.41
C ASP A 221 -12.58 -0.08 -13.28
N GLY A 222 -11.59 0.54 -12.64
CA GLY A 222 -11.79 1.51 -11.56
C GLY A 222 -12.12 0.93 -10.18
N TYR A 223 -12.26 -0.40 -10.03
CA TYR A 223 -12.65 -1.04 -8.77
C TYR A 223 -11.80 -2.26 -8.40
N VAL A 224 -11.71 -2.52 -7.11
CA VAL A 224 -11.18 -3.77 -6.55
C VAL A 224 -12.29 -4.50 -5.79
N TYR A 225 -12.15 -5.82 -5.70
CA TYR A 225 -13.02 -6.69 -4.92
C TYR A 225 -12.26 -7.26 -3.74
N ILE A 226 -12.79 -7.05 -2.53
CA ILE A 226 -12.15 -7.50 -1.30
C ILE A 226 -13.07 -8.38 -0.45
N HIS A 227 -12.49 -9.28 0.33
CA HIS A 227 -13.15 -9.89 1.47
C HIS A 227 -12.77 -9.12 2.73
N ASP A 228 -13.79 -8.64 3.44
CA ASP A 228 -13.58 -7.94 4.70
C ASP A 228 -13.93 -8.84 5.89
N PRO A 229 -12.94 -9.27 6.70
CA PRO A 229 -13.17 -10.15 7.84
C PRO A 229 -13.89 -9.44 8.99
N LEU A 230 -13.82 -8.12 9.11
CA LEU A 230 -14.42 -7.34 10.21
C LEU A 230 -15.91 -7.12 10.00
N THR A 231 -16.31 -6.80 8.76
CA THR A 231 -17.70 -6.52 8.38
C THR A 231 -18.41 -7.72 7.75
N ALA A 232 -17.69 -8.82 7.51
CA ALA A 232 -18.18 -10.03 6.85
C ALA A 232 -18.75 -9.77 5.44
N LYS A 233 -18.26 -8.75 4.74
CA LYS A 233 -18.65 -8.48 3.35
C LYS A 233 -17.84 -9.37 2.40
N LYS A 234 -18.53 -10.27 1.69
CA LYS A 234 -17.97 -11.10 0.60
C LYS A 234 -17.89 -10.25 -0.68
N ALA A 235 -16.78 -10.37 -1.43
CA ALA A 235 -16.54 -9.67 -2.70
C ALA A 235 -17.00 -8.20 -2.69
N HIS A 236 -16.66 -7.44 -1.65
CA HIS A 236 -17.03 -6.05 -1.51
C HIS A 236 -16.31 -5.22 -2.57
N LYS A 237 -17.09 -4.49 -3.37
CA LYS A 237 -16.58 -3.62 -4.43
C LYS A 237 -16.16 -2.27 -3.84
N VAL A 238 -14.90 -1.89 -4.04
CA VAL A 238 -14.30 -0.65 -3.51
C VAL A 238 -13.63 0.13 -4.64
N ASN A 239 -13.70 1.46 -4.59
CA ASN A 239 -13.01 2.32 -5.56
C ASN A 239 -11.49 2.05 -5.52
N LYS A 240 -10.89 1.66 -6.65
CA LYS A 240 -9.49 1.26 -6.73
C LYS A 240 -8.54 2.39 -6.34
N LYS A 241 -8.81 3.63 -6.77
CA LYS A 241 -7.93 4.78 -6.50
C LYS A 241 -7.89 5.08 -5.00
N THR A 242 -9.05 5.16 -4.35
CA THR A 242 -9.16 5.39 -2.91
C THR A 242 -8.49 4.27 -2.11
N PHE A 243 -8.72 3.01 -2.52
CA PHE A 243 -8.11 1.85 -1.88
C PHE A 243 -6.58 1.88 -1.96
N ILE A 244 -6.02 2.22 -3.13
CA ILE A 244 -4.56 2.35 -3.31
C ILE A 244 -4.00 3.42 -2.38
N GLN A 245 -4.63 4.59 -2.28
CA GLN A 245 -4.17 5.65 -1.38
C GLN A 245 -4.10 5.21 0.09
N SER A 246 -5.11 4.46 0.55
CA SER A 246 -5.13 3.88 1.89
C SER A 246 -4.00 2.87 2.10
N TRP A 247 -3.81 1.95 1.15
CA TRP A 247 -2.74 0.95 1.17
C TRP A 247 -1.35 1.59 1.17
N GLU A 248 -1.15 2.64 0.38
CA GLU A 248 0.12 3.38 0.35
C GLU A 248 0.40 4.08 1.68
N ALA A 249 -0.61 4.69 2.30
CA ALA A 249 -0.49 5.34 3.60
C ALA A 249 -0.08 4.37 4.72
N LEU A 250 -0.41 3.09 4.58
CA LEU A 250 -0.03 2.02 5.51
C LEU A 250 1.22 1.24 5.10
N GLY A 251 2.06 1.83 4.23
CA GLY A 251 3.38 1.31 3.91
C GLY A 251 3.38 0.22 2.83
N LYS A 252 2.37 0.21 1.95
CA LYS A 252 2.28 -0.71 0.80
C LYS A 252 2.39 -2.19 1.20
N GLN A 253 1.88 -2.57 2.37
CA GLN A 253 1.99 -3.93 2.90
C GLN A 253 1.07 -4.88 2.14
N ALA A 254 1.63 -5.99 1.65
CA ALA A 254 0.87 -7.01 0.92
C ALA A 254 1.58 -8.38 0.95
N LEU A 255 0.81 -9.46 1.13
CA LEU A 255 1.32 -10.84 1.14
C LEU A 255 0.45 -11.75 0.25
N SER A 256 1.10 -12.62 -0.52
CA SER A 256 0.49 -13.62 -1.41
C SER A 256 1.31 -14.92 -1.37
N TYR A 257 1.06 -15.83 -2.31
CA TYR A 257 1.85 -17.05 -2.52
C TYR A 257 2.01 -17.40 -4.00
N ARG A 258 2.97 -18.28 -4.30
CA ARG A 258 3.21 -18.88 -5.63
C ARG A 258 2.76 -20.35 -5.68
#